data_AF-A0A6P0RDW2-F1
#
_entry.id   AF-A0A6P0RDW2-F1
#
_cell.length_a   1.000
_cell.length_b   1.000
_cell.length_c   1.000
_cell.angle_alpha   90.00
_cell.angle_beta   90.00
_cell.angle_gamma   90.00
#
_symmetry.space_group_name_H-M   'P 1'
#
loop_
_entity.id
_entity.type
_entity.pdbx_description
1 polymer ?
#
loop_
_entity_poly.entity_id
_entity_poly.type
_entity_poly.pdbx_seq_one_letter_code
_entity_poly.pdbx_strand_id
1 'polypeptide(L)' 'MSNADRVLTIENIQSFSVEDFLNLLKEKRTLSVQLSEREILVVEARQEELKPLPILEANIPSGWKQAIY' A
#
# COMPACT_ATOMS: atom_id res chain seq x y z
N MET A 1 15.67 -22.77 -5.42
CA MET A 1 14.99 -21.60 -6.04
C MET A 1 15.36 -20.39 -5.18
N SER A 2 16.28 -19.54 -5.63
CA SER A 2 16.68 -18.36 -4.84
C SER A 2 15.74 -17.20 -5.17
N ASN A 3 14.87 -16.83 -4.24
CA ASN A 3 14.19 -15.53 -4.23
C ASN A 3 15.27 -14.46 -3.95
N ALA A 4 15.99 -14.05 -4.99
CA ALA A 4 16.69 -12.79 -4.97
C ALA A 4 15.66 -11.74 -5.37
N ASP A 5 15.05 -11.09 -4.39
CA ASP A 5 14.33 -9.84 -4.60
C ASP A 5 15.30 -8.89 -5.31
N ARG A 6 15.11 -8.72 -6.62
CA ARG A 6 16.03 -7.97 -7.48
C ARG A 6 16.04 -6.52 -7.00
N VAL A 7 17.15 -6.12 -6.39
CA VAL A 7 17.44 -4.70 -6.13
C VAL A 7 17.58 -4.01 -7.48
N LEU A 8 16.73 -3.01 -7.72
CA LEU A 8 16.82 -2.17 -8.91
C LEU A 8 17.97 -1.18 -8.71
N THR A 9 18.78 -0.90 -9.72
CA THR A 9 19.75 0.19 -9.66
C THR A 9 19.16 1.45 -10.28
N ILE A 10 19.75 2.61 -9.99
CA ILE A 10 19.31 3.88 -10.59
C ILE A 10 19.34 3.83 -12.12
N GLU A 11 20.34 3.16 -12.72
CA GLU A 11 20.48 3.02 -14.17
C GLU A 11 19.33 2.19 -14.77
N ASN A 12 18.90 1.14 -14.06
CA ASN A 12 17.76 0.34 -14.50
C ASN A 12 16.49 1.19 -14.54
N ILE A 13 16.29 2.07 -13.57
CA ILE A 13 15.08 2.90 -13.45
C ILE A 13 15.06 4.05 -14.46
N GLN A 14 16.23 4.56 -14.90
CA GLN A 14 16.30 5.60 -15.93
C GLN A 14 15.65 5.17 -17.25
N SER A 15 15.60 3.87 -17.54
CA SER A 15 14.93 3.31 -18.72
C SER A 15 13.42 3.13 -18.56
N PHE A 16 12.88 3.29 -17.34
CA PHE A 16 11.47 3.13 -17.06
C PHE A 16 10.76 4.46 -17.27
N SER A 17 9.54 4.40 -17.81
CA SER A 17 8.60 5.49 -17.58
C SER A 17 8.18 5.49 -16.10
N VAL A 18 7.72 6.65 -15.60
CA VAL A 18 7.18 6.74 -14.24
C VAL A 18 6.01 5.78 -14.06
N GLU A 19 5.17 5.60 -15.09
CA GLU A 19 4.03 4.68 -15.04
C GLU A 19 4.47 3.21 -14.94
N ASP A 20 5.50 2.81 -15.68
CA ASP A 20 6.04 1.45 -15.59
C ASP A 20 6.62 1.16 -14.20
N PHE A 21 7.32 2.13 -13.62
CA PHE A 21 7.85 2.02 -12.27
C PHE A 21 6.72 1.86 -11.24
N LEU A 22 5.66 2.66 -11.36
CA LEU A 22 4.49 2.59 -10.47
C LEU A 22 3.70 1.28 -10.64
N ASN A 23 3.59 0.77 -11.86
CA ASN A 23 2.95 -0.52 -12.14
C ASN A 23 3.75 -1.68 -11.53
N LEU A 24 5.08 -1.65 -11.68
CA LEU A 24 5.97 -2.62 -11.04
C LEU A 24 5.86 -2.54 -9.51
N LEU A 25 5.79 -1.34 -8.94
CA LEU A 25 5.63 -1.14 -7.50
C LEU A 25 4.28 -1.67 -7.00
N LYS A 26 3.19 -1.49 -7.75
CA LYS A 26 1.88 -2.08 -7.42
C LYS A 26 1.93 -3.61 -7.41
N GLU A 27 2.64 -4.21 -8.36
CA GLU A 27 2.78 -5.68 -8.45
C GLU A 27 3.61 -6.24 -7.30
N LYS A 28 4.76 -5.63 -7.00
CA LYS A 28 5.72 -6.14 -6.01
C LYS A 28 5.48 -5.66 -4.59
N ARG A 29 4.65 -4.63 -4.40
CA ARG A 29 4.36 -3.92 -3.13
C ARG A 29 5.53 -3.17 -2.52
N THR A 30 6.73 -3.75 -2.56
CA THR A 30 7.96 -3.13 -2.10
C THR A 30 9.02 -3.23 -3.18
N LEU A 31 9.71 -2.13 -3.44
CA LEU A 31 10.89 -2.09 -4.32
C LEU A 31 12.06 -1.51 -3.55
N SER A 32 13.22 -2.16 -3.66
CA SER A 32 14.49 -1.64 -3.18
C SER A 32 15.30 -1.12 -4.37
N VAL A 33 15.75 0.12 -4.27
CA VAL A 33 16.50 0.83 -5.29
C VAL A 33 17.87 1.18 -4.74
N GLN A 34 18.93 0.66 -5.33
CA GLN A 34 20.29 1.05 -5.02
C GLN A 34 20.60 2.42 -5.65
N LEU A 35 20.83 3.43 -4.81
CA LEU A 35 21.21 4.79 -5.24
C LEU A 35 22.73 4.94 -5.39
N SER A 36 23.48 4.24 -4.54
CA SER A 36 24.95 4.19 -4.59
C SER A 36 25.46 2.89 -3.92
N GLU A 37 26.78 2.68 -3.86
CA GLU A 37 27.36 1.48 -3.23
C GLU A 37 26.93 1.25 -1.77
N ARG A 38 26.54 2.33 -1.06
CA ARG A 38 26.22 2.27 0.38
C ARG A 38 24.80 2.77 0.70
N GLU A 39 23.99 3.06 -0.32
CA GLU A 39 22.69 3.67 -0.13
C GLU A 39 21.60 2.92 -0.92
N ILE A 40 20.52 2.59 -0.21
CA ILE A 40 19.34 1.92 -0.76
C ILE A 40 18.11 2.72 -0.38
N LEU A 41 17.33 3.12 -1.37
CA LEU A 41 15.99 3.66 -1.22
C LEU A 41 14.98 2.51 -1.23
N VAL A 42 14.13 2.42 -0.23
CA VAL A 42 13.02 1.45 -0.18
C VAL A 42 11.71 2.20 -0.42
N VAL A 43 10.96 1.77 -1.43
CA VAL A 43 9.66 2.33 -1.79
C VAL A 43 8.58 1.29 -1.54
N GLU A 44 7.55 1.66 -0.79
CA GLU A 44 6.45 0.77 -0.41
C GLU A 44 5.12 1.35 -0.93
N ALA A 45 4.41 0.58 -1.75
CA ALA A 45 3.02 0.87 -2.11
C ALA A 45 2.09 0.33 -1.02
N ARG A 46 1.69 1.22 -0.13
CA ARG A 46 0.69 0.91 0.89
C ARG A 46 -0.70 0.93 0.28
N GLN A 47 -1.41 -0.17 0.45
CA GLN A 47 -2.85 -0.18 0.26
C GLN A 47 -3.45 0.07 1.64
N GLU A 48 -3.99 1.26 1.83
CA GLU A 48 -4.72 1.57 3.05
C GLU A 48 -6.05 0.82 2.95
N GLU A 49 -6.13 -0.34 3.60
CA GLU A 49 -7.42 -0.95 3.87
C GLU A 49 -8.17 0.00 4.81
N LEU A 50 -9.22 0.62 4.28
CA LEU A 50 -10.13 1.41 5.12
C LEU A 50 -10.57 0.49 6.25
N LYS A 51 -10.23 0.86 7.49
CA LYS A 51 -10.74 0.15 8.65
C LYS A 51 -12.27 0.17 8.55
N PRO A 52 -12.95 -0.97 8.76
CA PRO A 52 -14.39 -0.98 8.76
C PRO A 52 -14.87 0.06 9.77
N LEU A 53 -15.96 0.75 9.44
CA LEU A 53 -16.57 1.68 10.37
C LEU A 53 -16.80 0.94 11.70
N PRO A 54 -16.46 1.57 12.84
CA PRO A 54 -16.74 0.94 14.12
C PRO A 54 -18.22 0.59 14.17
N ILE A 55 -18.53 -0.62 14.64
CA ILE A 55 -19.90 -0.96 14.98
C ILE A 55 -20.29 0.01 16.09
N LEU A 56 -21.13 0.98 15.74
CA LEU A 56 -21.75 1.83 16.74
C LEU A 56 -22.68 0.93 17.54
N GLU A 57 -22.29 0.55 18.75
CA GLU A 57 -23.25 0.11 19.75
C GLU A 57 -24.09 1.32 20.13
N ALA A 58 -25.02 1.68 19.24
CA ALA A 58 -26.05 2.63 19.57
C ALA A 58 -26.85 1.98 20.69
N ASN A 59 -26.68 2.48 21.91
CA ASN A 59 -27.67 2.30 22.96
C ASN A 59 -28.92 3.06 22.50
N ILE A 60 -29.71 2.43 21.63
CA ILE A 60 -31.01 2.94 21.20
C ILE A 60 -31.91 2.79 22.41
N PRO A 61 -32.31 3.88 23.09
CA PRO A 61 -33.16 3.78 24.26
C PRO A 61 -34.45 3.04 23.86
N SER A 62 -34.89 2.13 24.73
CA SER A 62 -36.14 1.42 24.56
C SER A 62 -37.26 2.42 24.27
N GLY A 63 -37.91 2.31 23.11
CA GLY A 63 -39.02 3.18 22.69
C GLY A 63 -38.76 3.99 21.41
N TRP A 64 -37.51 4.21 20.99
CA TRP A 64 -37.24 4.99 19.77
C TRP A 64 -37.70 4.32 18.47
N LYS A 65 -37.80 2.97 18.43
CA LYS A 65 -38.39 2.25 17.30
C LYS A 65 -39.92 2.31 17.24
N GLN A 66 -40.58 2.76 18.30
CA GLN A 66 -42.05 2.74 18.42
C GLN A 66 -42.70 4.06 17.96
N ALA A 67 -41.90 5.10 17.69
CA ALA A 67 -42.39 6.40 17.21
C ALA A 67 -42.60 6.47 15.69
N ILE A 68 -42.44 5.35 14.98
CA ILE A 68 -42.64 5.23 13.53
C ILE A 68 -43.78 4.23 13.26
N TYR A 69 -44.98 4.50 13.79
CA TYR A 69 -46.24 3.92 13.34
C TYR A 69 -47.37 4.93 13.55
#